data_AF-A0A699UBY6-F1
#
_entry.id   AF-A0A699UBY6-F1
#
_cell.length_a   1.000
_cell.length_b   1.000
_cell.length_c   1.000
_cell.angle_alpha   90.00
_cell.angle_beta   90.00
_cell.angle_gamma   90.00
#
_symmetry.space_group_name_H-M   'P 1'
#
loop_
_entity.id
_entity.type
_entity.pdbx_description
1 polymer ?
#
loop_
_entity_poly.entity_id
_entity_poly.type
_entity_poly.pdbx_seq_one_letter_code
_entity_poly.pdbx_strand_id
1 'polypeptide(L)' 'MLEKDMYDSWKSRMDLYMLNLEQGPLIWPSVEVEGVTRLKKYSELSAAEAIQADCDVKATNIILQGLPPE' A
#
# COMPACT_ATOMS: atom_id res chain seq x y z
N MET A 1 29.14 1.37 -12.81
CA MET A 1 28.74 1.96 -11.51
C MET A 1 27.23 2.24 -11.56
N LEU A 2 26.75 3.05 -12.51
CA LEU A 2 25.34 3.29 -12.85
C LEU A 2 24.38 2.08 -12.84
N GLU A 3 24.84 0.91 -13.29
CA GLU A 3 23.99 -0.30 -13.38
C GLU A 3 23.61 -0.86 -12.00
N LYS A 4 24.50 -0.69 -11.02
CA LYS A 4 24.27 -1.16 -9.64
C LYS A 4 23.30 -0.23 -8.93
N ASP A 5 23.50 1.07 -9.10
CA ASP A 5 22.65 2.13 -8.54
C ASP A 5 21.21 2.00 -9.09
N MET A 6 21.04 1.76 -10.40
CA MET A 6 19.73 1.50 -10.99
C MET A 6 19.04 0.23 -10.44
N TYR A 7 19.82 -0.83 -10.20
CA TYR A 7 19.30 -2.08 -9.64
C TYR A 7 18.88 -1.91 -8.18
N ASP A 8 19.68 -1.19 -7.38
CA ASP A 8 19.40 -0.88 -5.98
C ASP A 8 18.16 0.02 -5.85
N SER A 9 18.00 1.03 -6.72
CA SER A 9 16.78 1.83 -6.84
C SER A 9 15.54 0.99 -7.20
N TRP A 10 15.64 0.09 -8.19
CA TRP A 10 14.52 -0.77 -8.58
C TRP A 10 14.12 -1.72 -7.45
N LYS A 11 15.11 -2.27 -6.74
CA LYS A 11 14.90 -3.16 -5.59
C LYS A 11 14.26 -2.44 -4.41
N SER A 12 14.73 -1.23 -4.06
CA SER A 12 14.15 -0.39 -3.00
C SER A 12 12.68 -0.06 -3.29
N ARG A 13 12.35 0.27 -4.55
CA ARG A 13 10.95 0.47 -4.97
C ARG A 13 10.11 -0.80 -4.87
N MET A 14 10.67 -1.96 -5.24
CA MET A 14 10.00 -3.26 -5.15
C MET A 14 9.71 -3.65 -3.69
N ASP A 15 10.70 -3.47 -2.80
CA ASP A 15 10.59 -3.77 -1.38
C ASP A 15 9.56 -2.86 -0.69
N LEU A 16 9.52 -1.57 -1.05
CA LEU A 16 8.47 -0.65 -0.61
C LEU A 16 7.08 -1.07 -1.12
N TYR A 17 6.98 -1.54 -2.36
CA TYR A 17 5.71 -2.02 -2.92
C TYR A 17 5.20 -3.27 -2.18
N MET A 18 6.11 -4.20 -1.88
CA MET A 18 5.81 -5.41 -1.10
C MET A 18 5.44 -5.09 0.34
N LEU A 19 6.12 -4.15 1.00
CA LEU A 19 5.80 -3.70 2.35
C LEU A 19 4.40 -3.09 2.43
N ASN A 20 3.98 -2.34 1.40
CA ASN A 20 2.62 -1.79 1.32
C ASN A 20 1.55 -2.87 1.04
N LEU A 21 1.89 -3.92 0.29
CA LEU A 21 0.99 -5.06 0.08
C LEU A 21 0.83 -5.91 1.35
N GLU A 22 1.91 -6.09 2.12
CA GLU A 22 1.88 -6.80 3.40
C GLU A 22 1.18 -6.00 4.50
N GLN A 23 1.33 -4.67 4.53
CA GLN A 23 0.66 -3.81 5.50
C GLN A 23 -0.77 -3.45 5.10
N GLY A 24 -1.15 -3.67 3.83
CA GLY A 24 -2.41 -3.19 3.26
C GLY A 24 -2.47 -1.65 3.24
N PRO A 25 -3.57 -1.05 2.77
CA PRO A 25 -3.82 0.36 3.04
C PRO A 25 -3.61 0.64 4.52
N LEU A 26 -2.90 1.72 4.82
CA LEU A 26 -2.48 2.11 6.18
C LEU A 26 -3.63 1.99 7.20
N ILE A 27 -4.87 2.14 6.75
CA ILE A 27 -6.08 1.79 7.47
C ILE A 27 -6.97 0.90 6.59
N TRP A 28 -6.65 -0.40 6.51
CA TRP A 28 -7.61 -1.34 5.95
C TRP A 28 -8.66 -1.68 7.00
N PRO A 29 -9.94 -1.37 6.75
CA PRO A 29 -10.96 -1.55 7.76
C PRO A 29 -11.19 -3.04 8.05
N SER A 30 -11.21 -3.35 9.33
CA SER A 30 -11.57 -4.67 9.84
C SER A 30 -13.02 -4.68 10.32
N VAL A 31 -13.62 -5.87 10.31
CA VAL A 31 -14.93 -6.13 10.88
C VAL A 31 -14.83 -7.30 11.85
N GLU A 32 -15.47 -7.15 13.00
CA GLU A 32 -15.66 -8.27 13.93
C GLU A 32 -16.85 -9.09 13.46
N VAL A 33 -16.58 -10.33 13.10
CA VAL A 33 -17.62 -11.32 12.77
C VAL A 33 -17.49 -12.43 13.80
N GLU A 34 -18.53 -12.60 14.61
CA GLU A 34 -18.60 -13.66 15.63
C GLU A 34 -17.43 -13.63 16.64
N GLY A 35 -16.97 -12.43 17.00
CA GLY A 35 -15.85 -12.24 17.93
C GLY A 35 -14.47 -12.44 17.31
N VAL A 36 -14.39 -12.69 16.00
CA VAL A 36 -13.14 -12.75 15.24
C VAL A 36 -13.01 -11.50 14.38
N THR A 37 -11.96 -10.72 14.63
CA THR A 37 -11.61 -9.56 13.81
C THR A 37 -10.99 -10.04 12.50
N ARG A 38 -11.66 -9.80 11.36
CA ARG A 38 -11.10 -10.03 10.03
C ARG A 38 -11.09 -8.76 9.20
N LEU A 39 -10.14 -8.66 8.29
CA LEU A 39 -10.11 -7.58 7.31
C LEU A 39 -11.33 -7.69 6.37
N LYS A 40 -12.00 -6.57 6.11
CA LYS A 40 -13.11 -6.52 5.14
C LYS A 40 -12.60 -6.82 3.74
N LYS A 41 -13.40 -7.42 2.88
CA LYS A 41 -13.11 -7.41 1.44
C LYS A 41 -13.42 -6.04 0.85
N TYR A 42 -12.81 -5.69 -0.28
CA TYR A 42 -13.09 -4.42 -0.96
C TYR A 42 -14.59 -4.23 -1.29
N SER A 43 -15.29 -5.33 -1.60
CA SER A 43 -16.74 -5.34 -1.84
C SER A 43 -17.60 -5.13 -0.59
N GLU A 44 -17.02 -5.30 0.59
CA GLU A 44 -17.67 -5.11 1.90
C GLU A 44 -17.37 -3.70 2.47
N LEU A 45 -16.59 -2.89 1.76
CA LEU A 45 -16.31 -1.51 2.13
C LEU A 45 -17.53 -0.63 1.90
N SER A 46 -17.78 0.25 2.86
CA SER A 46 -18.64 1.41 2.62
C SER A 46 -18.00 2.35 1.60
N ALA A 47 -18.81 3.23 1.01
CA ALA A 47 -18.30 4.22 0.05
C ALA A 47 -17.19 5.11 0.65
N ALA A 48 -17.31 5.49 1.93
CA ALA A 48 -16.29 6.30 2.60
C ALA A 48 -14.99 5.54 2.84
N GLU A 49 -15.05 4.27 3.25
CA GLU A 49 -13.88 3.40 3.42
C GLU A 49 -13.18 3.12 2.09
N ALA A 50 -13.94 2.91 1.01
CA ALA A 50 -13.39 2.70 -0.32
C ALA A 50 -12.70 3.97 -0.85
N ILE A 51 -13.28 5.16 -0.62
CA ILE A 51 -12.66 6.44 -0.96
C ILE A 51 -11.35 6.63 -0.19
N GLN A 52 -11.33 6.32 1.12
CA GLN A 52 -10.10 6.41 1.91
C GLN A 52 -9.03 5.45 1.41
N ALA A 53 -9.38 4.19 1.12
CA ALA A 53 -8.44 3.20 0.58
C ALA A 53 -7.86 3.64 -0.77
N ASP A 54 -8.68 4.23 -1.67
CA ASP A 54 -8.21 4.76 -2.95
C ASP A 54 -7.31 5.99 -2.76
N CYS A 55 -7.63 6.86 -1.81
CA CYS A 55 -6.79 8.01 -1.43
C CYS A 55 -5.44 7.56 -0.86
N ASP A 56 -5.41 6.56 0.02
CA ASP A 56 -4.17 6.03 0.61
C ASP A 56 -3.29 5.38 -0.46
N VAL A 57 -3.87 4.62 -1.39
CA VAL A 57 -3.16 4.05 -2.54
C VAL A 57 -2.60 5.15 -3.44
N LYS A 58 -3.36 6.21 -3.70
CA LYS A 58 -2.89 7.36 -4.51
C LYS A 58 -1.78 8.14 -3.81
N ALA A 59 -1.91 8.41 -2.51
CA ALA A 59 -0.89 9.09 -1.73
C ALA A 59 0.43 8.29 -1.74
N THR A 60 0.33 6.97 -1.57
CA THR A 60 1.49 6.07 -1.63
C THR A 60 2.13 6.06 -3.01
N ASN A 61 1.33 5.98 -4.08
CA ASN A 61 1.84 6.06 -5.45
C ASN A 61 2.54 7.40 -5.75
N ILE A 62 2.04 8.52 -5.21
CA ILE A 62 2.68 9.83 -5.34
C ILE A 62 4.02 9.87 -4.60
N ILE A 63 4.09 9.32 -3.38
CA ILE A 63 5.33 9.21 -2.60
C ILE A 63 6.35 8.34 -3.35
N LEU A 64 5.94 7.19 -3.89
CA LEU A 64 6.80 6.29 -4.65
C LEU A 64 7.32 6.91 -5.96
N GLN A 65 6.50 7.73 -6.63
CA GLN A 65 6.92 8.42 -7.86
C GLN A 65 7.81 9.63 -7.59
N GLY A 66 7.65 10.28 -6.44
CA GLY A 66 8.47 11.43 -6.01
C GLY A 66 9.80 11.04 -5.35
N LEU A 67 9.95 9.78 -4.91
CA LEU A 67 11.20 9.29 -4.36
C LEU A 67 12.29 9.23 -5.43
N PRO A 68 13.44 9.89 -5.22
CA PRO A 68 14.57 9.77 -6.12
C PRO A 68 14.99 8.29 -6.18
N PRO A 69 15.38 7.79 -7.36
CA PRO A 69 16.11 6.53 -7.41
C PRO A 69 17.40 6.72 -6.60
N GLU A 70 17.52 5.98 -5.48
CA GLU A 70 18.77 5.88 -4.72
C GLU A 70 19.86 5.17 -5.55
#